data_AF-A0A0P6WD52-F1
#
_entry.id   AF-A0A0P6WD52-F1
#
_cell.length_a   1.000
_cell.length_b   1.000
_cell.length_c   1.000
_cell.angle_alpha   90.00
_cell.angle_beta   90.00
_cell.angle_gamma   90.00
#
_symmetry.space_group_name_H-M   'P 1'
#
loop_
_entity.id
_entity.type
_entity.pdbx_description
1 polymer ?
#
loop_
_entity_poly.entity_id
_entity_poly.type
_entity_poly.pdbx_seq_one_letter_code
_entity_poly.pdbx_strand_id
1 'polypeptide(L)'
;MTFTVAADLPQTAVACPCPRCRQMDILLTFVPDACFTLLSGTNDIGQHQVHRHPNRHFSCSLCGTAVFIVDARPDGSVLRGINLRCVPIADPGAMSVRWVDGAHH
;
A
#
# COMPACT_ATOMS: atom_id res chain seq x y z
N MET A 1 4.73 3.08 13.04
CA MET A 1 3.89 1.90 12.75
C MET A 1 4.78 0.72 12.38
N THR A 2 4.42 -0.49 12.78
CA THR A 2 5.13 -1.73 12.38
C THR A 2 4.13 -2.78 11.95
N PHE A 3 4.51 -3.63 10.99
CA PHE A 3 3.66 -4.67 10.42
C PHE A 3 4.49 -5.85 9.93
N THR A 4 3.85 -7.00 9.75
CA THR A 4 4.42 -8.18 9.07
C THR A 4 3.61 -8.50 7.82
N VAL A 5 4.29 -9.11 6.84
CA VAL A 5 3.70 -9.60 5.59
C VAL A 5 4.20 -11.02 5.34
N ALA A 6 3.30 -11.99 5.36
CA ALA A 6 3.56 -13.39 5.07
C ALA A 6 3.35 -13.67 3.57
N ALA A 7 4.23 -13.13 2.73
CA ALA A 7 4.26 -13.35 1.29
C ALA A 7 5.67 -13.11 0.73
N ASP A 8 5.96 -13.70 -0.43
CA ASP A 8 7.22 -13.48 -1.13
C ASP A 8 7.31 -12.05 -1.71
N LEU A 9 8.55 -11.59 -1.90
CA LEU A 9 8.80 -10.32 -2.59
C LEU A 9 8.36 -10.42 -4.06
N PRO A 10 7.66 -9.41 -4.59
CA PRO A 10 7.24 -9.42 -5.98
C PRO A 10 8.43 -9.16 -6.92
N GLN A 11 8.33 -9.68 -8.15
CA GLN A 11 9.22 -9.26 -9.24
C GLN A 11 8.78 -7.93 -9.88
N THR A 12 7.49 -7.60 -9.76
CA THR A 12 6.87 -6.41 -10.36
C THR A 12 6.13 -5.61 -9.30
N ALA A 13 6.55 -4.36 -9.11
CA ALA A 13 5.85 -3.38 -8.28
C ALA A 13 4.73 -2.70 -9.09
N VAL A 14 3.74 -2.15 -8.37
CA VAL A 14 2.64 -1.37 -8.93
C VAL A 14 2.83 0.10 -8.61
N ALA A 15 2.82 0.94 -9.64
CA ALA A 15 2.89 2.40 -9.51
C ALA A 15 1.59 3.05 -10.00
N CYS A 16 1.23 4.17 -9.38
CA CYS A 16 0.07 4.98 -9.78
C CYS A 16 0.54 6.41 -10.04
N PRO A 17 0.16 7.02 -11.18
CA PRO A 17 0.62 8.36 -11.54
C PRO A 17 -0.19 9.48 -10.84
N CYS A 18 -1.17 9.16 -10.00
CA CYS A 18 -1.97 10.19 -9.33
C CYS A 18 -1.07 11.10 -8.47
N PRO A 19 -1.44 12.38 -8.28
CA PRO A 19 -0.57 13.35 -7.62
C PRO A 19 -0.04 12.89 -6.27
N ARG A 20 -0.90 12.27 -5.45
CA ARG A 20 -0.54 11.72 -4.14
C ARG A 20 0.53 10.63 -4.23
N CYS A 21 0.29 9.60 -5.05
CA CYS A 21 1.23 8.48 -5.18
C CYS A 21 2.55 8.91 -5.81
N ARG A 22 2.50 9.82 -6.78
CA ARG A 22 3.69 10.40 -7.41
C ARG A 22 4.53 11.23 -6.43
N GLN A 23 3.91 12.09 -5.61
CA GLN A 23 4.63 12.94 -4.66
C GLN A 23 5.33 12.16 -3.54
N MET A 24 4.73 11.05 -3.11
CA MET A 24 5.33 10.16 -2.10
C MET A 24 6.16 9.03 -2.70
N ASP A 25 6.26 8.96 -4.02
CA ASP A 25 6.98 7.92 -4.76
C ASP A 25 6.61 6.49 -4.31
N ILE A 26 5.30 6.23 -4.19
CA ILE A 26 4.79 4.98 -3.62
C ILE A 26 4.87 3.86 -4.66
N LEU A 27 5.48 2.74 -4.26
CA LEU A 27 5.49 1.48 -5.01
C LEU A 27 4.77 0.40 -4.20
N LEU A 28 3.75 -0.22 -4.79
CA LEU A 28 2.87 -1.15 -4.10
C LEU A 28 3.09 -2.60 -4.53
N THR A 29 2.91 -3.50 -3.59
CA THR A 29 2.53 -4.89 -3.87
C THR A 29 1.17 -5.18 -3.24
N PHE A 30 0.40 -6.08 -3.82
CA PHE A 30 -0.91 -6.46 -3.30
C PHE A 30 -0.88 -7.90 -2.84
N VAL A 31 -1.27 -8.13 -1.58
CA VAL A 31 -1.36 -9.46 -0.97
C VAL A 31 -2.77 -9.66 -0.38
N PRO A 32 -3.22 -10.91 -0.20
CA PRO A 32 -4.45 -11.18 0.54
C PRO A 32 -4.42 -10.57 1.95
N ASP A 33 -5.56 -10.14 2.46
CA ASP A 33 -5.67 -9.57 3.82
C ASP A 33 -5.06 -10.48 4.90
N ALA A 34 -5.28 -11.80 4.77
CA ALA A 34 -4.75 -12.81 5.69
C ALA A 34 -3.22 -12.88 5.74
N CYS A 35 -2.51 -12.34 4.74
CA CYS A 35 -1.04 -12.29 4.73
C CYS A 35 -0.48 -11.08 5.49
N PHE A 36 -1.32 -10.14 5.96
CA PHE A 36 -0.86 -8.92 6.62
C PHE A 36 -1.23 -8.92 8.10
N THR A 37 -0.33 -8.44 8.95
CA THR A 37 -0.65 -8.17 10.35
C THR A 37 -0.03 -6.85 10.79
N LEU A 38 -0.85 -5.92 11.26
CA LEU A 38 -0.38 -4.69 11.89
C LEU A 38 0.04 -5.00 13.33
N LEU A 39 1.30 -4.77 13.67
CA LEU A 39 1.85 -5.06 14.99
C LEU A 39 1.76 -3.86 15.94
N SER A 40 1.94 -2.63 15.42
CA SER A 40 1.88 -1.42 16.25
C SER A 40 1.51 -0.16 15.48
N GLY A 41 1.04 0.84 16.23
CA GLY A 41 0.66 2.15 15.71
C GLY A 41 -0.79 2.23 15.24
N THR A 42 -1.70 1.43 15.82
CA THR A 42 -3.16 1.52 15.61
C THR A 42 -3.73 2.89 15.98
N ASN A 43 -3.12 3.56 16.96
CA ASN A 43 -3.51 4.90 17.41
C ASN A 43 -2.82 6.02 16.60
N ASP A 44 -1.81 5.69 15.79
CA ASP A 44 -1.00 6.62 15.01
C ASP A 44 -1.27 6.50 13.50
N ILE A 45 -2.56 6.32 13.17
CA ILE A 45 -3.02 6.09 11.81
C ILE A 45 -3.66 7.36 11.25
N GLY A 46 -3.00 7.97 10.27
CA GLY A 46 -3.65 8.86 9.33
C GLY A 46 -4.38 8.05 8.27
N GLN A 47 -5.70 8.22 8.16
CA GLN A 47 -6.48 7.64 7.07
C GLN A 47 -6.77 8.70 6.02
N HIS A 48 -6.42 8.41 4.78
CA HIS A 48 -6.84 9.18 3.62
C HIS A 48 -7.78 8.33 2.77
N GLN A 49 -9.01 8.81 2.62
CA GLN A 49 -9.97 8.25 1.69
C GLN A 49 -10.25 9.29 0.60
N VAL A 50 -9.95 8.94 -0.65
CA VAL A 50 -10.46 9.71 -1.78
C VAL A 50 -11.97 9.43 -1.83
N HIS A 51 -12.81 10.45 -2.05
CA HIS A 51 -14.28 10.33 -2.15
C HIS A 51 -14.74 9.06 -2.87
N ARG A 52 -15.87 8.44 -2.48
CA ARG A 52 -16.53 7.25 -3.10
C ARG A 52 -15.64 6.04 -3.45
N HIS A 53 -14.33 6.08 -3.24
CA HIS A 53 -13.41 5.01 -3.55
C HIS A 53 -13.45 3.94 -2.44
N PRO A 54 -13.46 2.64 -2.81
CA PRO A 54 -13.41 1.55 -1.83
C PRO A 54 -12.04 1.47 -1.14
N ASN A 55 -11.00 2.06 -1.75
CA ASN A 55 -9.63 1.96 -1.29
C ASN A 55 -9.33 2.95 -0.17
N ARG A 56 -8.81 2.44 0.95
CA ARG A 56 -8.41 3.24 2.12
C ARG A 56 -6.90 3.26 2.24
N HIS A 57 -6.30 4.45 2.17
CA HIS A 57 -4.86 4.63 2.33
C HIS A 57 -4.51 4.95 3.77
N PHE A 58 -3.48 4.31 4.30
CA PHE A 58 -3.02 4.48 5.67
C PHE A 58 -1.59 5.01 5.71
N SER A 59 -1.37 6.07 6.47
CA SER A 59 -0.07 6.68 6.69
C SER A 59 0.23 6.80 8.18
N CYS A 60 1.51 6.79 8.54
CA CYS A 60 1.96 7.12 9.89
C CYS A 60 1.58 8.58 10.20
N SER A 61 0.80 8.83 11.25
CA SER A 61 0.41 10.20 11.64
C SER A 61 1.61 11.04 12.10
N LEU A 62 2.68 10.40 12.57
CA LEU A 62 3.87 11.07 13.10
C LEU A 62 4.83 11.58 12.02
N CYS A 63 5.08 10.79 10.98
CA CYS A 63 6.06 11.10 9.93
C CYS A 63 5.46 11.24 8.52
N GLY A 64 4.17 10.97 8.34
CA GLY A 64 3.47 11.10 7.06
C GLY A 64 3.70 9.97 6.06
N THR A 65 4.60 9.00 6.34
CA THR A 65 4.88 7.88 5.43
C THR A 65 3.61 7.07 5.14
N ALA A 66 3.28 6.89 3.85
CA ALA A 66 2.22 5.97 3.42
C ALA A 66 2.68 4.52 3.61
N VAL A 67 1.97 3.76 4.44
CA VAL A 67 2.41 2.43 4.90
C VAL A 67 1.72 1.32 4.12
N PHE A 68 0.38 1.34 4.11
CA PHE A 68 -0.41 0.33 3.41
C PHE A 68 -1.76 0.87 2.94
N ILE A 69 -2.45 0.07 2.14
CA ILE A 69 -3.78 0.33 1.58
C ILE A 69 -4.66 -0.88 1.89
N VAL A 70 -5.94 -0.63 2.17
CA VAL A 70 -6.99 -1.65 2.11
C VAL A 70 -7.72 -1.47 0.79
N ASP A 71 -7.69 -2.48 -0.05
CA ASP A 71 -8.41 -2.56 -1.33
C ASP A 71 -9.55 -3.57 -1.21
N ALA A 72 -10.77 -3.06 -1.08
CA ALA A 72 -11.98 -3.88 -0.97
C ALA A 72 -12.62 -4.04 -2.35
N ARG A 73 -12.72 -5.28 -2.82
CA ARG A 73 -13.19 -5.58 -4.17
C ARG A 73 -14.68 -5.91 -4.21
N PRO A 74 -15.35 -5.75 -5.37
CA PRO A 74 -16.78 -6.05 -5.52
C PRO A 74 -17.17 -7.49 -5.22
N ASP A 75 -16.23 -8.43 -5.34
CA ASP A 75 -16.43 -9.85 -5.02
C ASP A 75 -16.34 -10.15 -3.50
N GLY A 76 -16.13 -9.12 -2.68
CA GLY A 76 -15.99 -9.22 -1.23
C GLY A 76 -14.56 -9.57 -0.77
N SER A 77 -13.63 -9.80 -1.69
CA SER A 77 -12.23 -10.01 -1.33
C SER A 77 -11.58 -8.70 -0.88
N VAL A 78 -10.65 -8.82 0.07
CA VAL A 78 -9.86 -7.68 0.58
C VAL A 78 -8.39 -7.95 0.32
N LEU A 79 -7.74 -7.01 -0.33
CA LEU A 79 -6.31 -6.99 -0.54
C LEU A 79 -5.64 -5.91 0.29
N ARG A 80 -4.38 -6.15 0.64
CA ARG A 80 -3.49 -5.19 1.27
C ARG A 80 -2.47 -4.72 0.27
N GLY A 81 -2.53 -3.43 -0.07
CA GLY A 81 -1.47 -2.76 -0.82
C GLY A 81 -0.35 -2.36 0.12
N ILE A 82 0.81 -3.01 0.06
CA ILE A 82 1.96 -2.72 0.91
C ILE A 82 2.91 -1.77 0.18
N ASN A 83 3.28 -0.65 0.79
CA ASN A 83 4.34 0.19 0.24
C ASN A 83 5.68 -0.55 0.38
N LEU A 84 6.25 -0.99 -0.75
CA LEU A 84 7.51 -1.73 -0.80
C LEU A 84 8.69 -0.90 -0.27
N ARG A 85 8.59 0.43 -0.28
CA ARG A 85 9.60 1.31 0.35
C ARG A 85 9.63 1.22 1.88
N CYS A 86 8.59 0.63 2.49
CA CYS A 86 8.53 0.35 3.92
C CYS A 86 9.03 -1.07 4.28
N VAL A 87 9.46 -1.87 3.30
CA VAL A 87 9.90 -3.26 3.50
C VAL A 87 11.43 -3.30 3.38
N PRO A 88 12.20 -3.46 4.48
CA PRO A 88 13.66 -3.30 4.46
C PRO A 88 14.42 -4.27 3.55
N ILE A 89 13.85 -5.45 3.30
CA ILE A 89 14.45 -6.49 2.44
C ILE A 89 14.09 -6.30 0.95
N ALA A 90 13.16 -5.41 0.62
CA ALA A 90 12.78 -5.15 -0.76
C ALA A 90 13.83 -4.25 -1.42
N ASP A 91 14.17 -4.55 -2.67
CA ASP A 91 14.91 -3.64 -3.54
C ASP A 91 14.00 -3.17 -4.69
N PRO A 92 13.30 -2.03 -4.52
CA PRO A 92 12.42 -1.53 -5.58
C PRO A 92 13.17 -1.12 -6.86
N GLY A 93 14.49 -0.87 -6.79
CA GLY A 93 15.29 -0.51 -7.96
C GLY A 93 15.55 -1.69 -8.90
N ALA A 94 15.48 -2.91 -8.38
CA ALA A 94 15.60 -4.15 -9.15
C ALA A 94 14.26 -4.69 -9.67
N MET A 95 13.13 -4.12 -9.25
CA MET A 95 11.79 -4.57 -9.64
C MET A 95 11.34 -3.93 -10.95
N SER A 96 10.60 -4.71 -11.75
CA SER A 96 9.83 -4.13 -12.86
C SER A 96 8.68 -3.28 -12.32
N VAL A 97 8.20 -2.29 -13.07
CA VAL A 97 7.09 -1.43 -12.65
C VAL A 97 5.91 -1.55 -13.61
N ARG A 98 4.75 -1.94 -13.08
CA ARG A 98 3.47 -1.89 -13.77
C ARG A 98 2.70 -0.65 -13.33
N TRP A 99 2.25 0.14 -14.30
CA TRP A 99 1.46 1.33 -14.03
C TRP A 99 -0.03 0.99 -14.01
N VAL A 100 -0.76 1.56 -13.05
CA VAL A 100 -2.21 1.50 -12.95
C VAL A 100 -2.78 2.90 -12.78
N ASP A 101 -3.98 3.13 -13.31
CA ASP A 101 -4.70 4.36 -13.06
C ASP A 101 -5.47 4.29 -11.74
N GLY A 102 -4.78 4.54 -10.63
CA GLY A 102 -5.40 4.60 -9.31
C GLY A 102 -6.25 5.84 -9.03
N ALA A 103 -6.43 6.76 -9.99
CA ALA A 103 -7.41 7.84 -9.85
C ALA A 103 -8.83 7.37 -10.20
N HIS A 104 -8.94 6.40 -11.11
CA HIS A 104 -10.21 5.88 -11.62
C HIS A 104 -10.48 4.40 -11.27
N HIS A 105 -9.60 3.75 -10.50
CA HIS A 105 -9.71 2.34 -10.07
C HIS A 105 -10.41 2.13 -8.75
#